data_AF-A0A2P6AQD6-F1
#
_entry.id   AF-A0A2P6AQD6-F1
#
_cell.length_a   1.000
_cell.length_b   1.000
_cell.length_c   1.000
_cell.angle_alpha   90.00
_cell.angle_beta   90.00
_cell.angle_gamma   90.00
#
_symmetry.space_group_name_H-M   'P 1'
#
loop_
_entity.id
_entity.type
_entity.pdbx_description
1 polymer ?
#
loop_
_entity_poly.entity_id
_entity_poly.type
_entity_poly.pdbx_seq_one_letter_code
_entity_poly.pdbx_strand_id
1 'polypeptide(L)'
;MTTETGAPTPSFDTEARRVPALNGARWLAGGWRLLRQAWWQWPLLVLLALMVHGLILNLPVASGLLTMLLMPVLGAGFGAFAQGVEQGDRRLSLLFDGFRKRPGS
;
A
#
# COMPACT_ATOMS: atom_id res chain seq x y z
N MET A 1 41.71 -12.60 35.37
CA MET A 1 40.82 -11.47 35.66
C MET A 1 40.38 -10.91 34.32
N THR A 2 39.29 -11.45 33.75
CA THR A 2 38.79 -11.14 32.40
C THR A 2 37.76 -10.02 32.52
N THR A 3 38.02 -8.89 31.88
CA THR A 3 37.09 -7.77 31.75
C THR A 3 35.98 -8.15 30.76
N GLU A 4 34.75 -8.30 31.26
CA GLU A 4 33.57 -8.42 30.40
C GLU A 4 33.26 -7.05 29.76
N THR A 5 33.50 -6.94 28.45
CA THR A 5 33.03 -5.84 27.62
C THR A 5 31.51 -5.96 27.46
N GLY A 6 30.75 -5.27 28.31
CA GLY A 6 29.31 -5.14 28.14
C GLY A 6 28.99 -4.42 26.84
N ALA A 7 28.43 -5.14 25.86
CA ALA A 7 27.94 -4.56 24.62
C ALA A 7 26.79 -3.57 24.90
N PRO A 8 26.68 -2.46 24.16
CA PRO A 8 25.58 -1.52 24.33
C PRO A 8 24.26 -2.19 23.96
N THR A 9 23.42 -2.45 24.96
CA THR A 9 22.06 -2.95 24.76
C THR A 9 21.28 -1.91 23.95
N PRO A 10 20.77 -2.24 22.74
CA PRO A 10 19.94 -1.31 22.01
C PRO A 10 18.68 -1.01 22.82
N SER A 11 18.56 0.22 23.32
CA SER A 11 17.35 0.71 23.97
C SER A 11 16.29 0.91 22.89
N PHE A 12 15.30 0.02 22.85
CA PHE A 12 14.08 0.27 22.10
C PHE A 12 13.34 1.41 22.80
N ASP A 13 13.59 2.64 22.36
CA ASP A 13 12.86 3.82 22.80
C ASP A 13 11.38 3.64 22.45
N THR A 14 10.66 3.02 23.38
CA THR A 14 9.22 2.77 23.32
C THR A 14 8.48 4.03 23.75
N GLU A 15 8.93 5.20 23.28
CA GLU A 15 8.16 6.42 23.44
C GLU A 15 7.01 6.39 22.43
N ALA A 16 5.82 6.06 22.92
CA ALA A 16 4.60 6.21 22.15
C ALA A 16 4.51 7.68 21.69
N ARG A 17 4.69 7.90 20.37
CA ARG A 17 4.64 9.24 19.77
C ARG A 17 3.28 9.86 20.07
N ARG A 18 3.24 10.81 21.01
CA ARG A 18 2.03 11.55 21.34
C ARG A 18 1.66 12.44 20.16
N VAL A 19 0.47 12.22 19.61
CA VAL A 19 -0.09 13.02 18.52
C VAL A 19 -1.28 13.84 19.05
N PRO A 20 -1.60 14.98 18.41
CA PRO A 20 -2.80 15.74 18.75
C PRO A 20 -4.06 14.85 18.69
N ALA A 21 -4.99 15.04 19.64
CA ALA A 21 -6.20 14.22 19.80
C ALA A 21 -7.12 14.16 18.56
N LEU A 22 -6.89 15.02 17.55
CA LEU A 22 -7.65 15.07 16.29
C LEU A 22 -6.92 14.50 15.08
N ASN A 23 -5.72 13.94 15.23
CA ASN A 23 -4.99 13.39 14.07
C ASN A 23 -5.76 12.23 13.40
N GLY A 24 -6.45 11.39 14.17
CA GLY A 24 -7.30 10.33 13.62
C GLY A 24 -8.48 10.87 12.81
N ALA A 25 -9.17 11.90 13.33
CA ALA A 25 -10.28 12.54 12.63
C ALA A 25 -9.82 13.24 11.33
N ARG A 26 -8.65 13.89 11.36
CA ARG A 26 -8.03 14.48 10.16
C ARG A 26 -7.64 13.42 9.13
N TRP A 27 -7.12 12.27 9.56
CA TRP A 27 -6.81 11.15 8.68
C TRP A 27 -8.07 10.61 8.00
N LEU A 28 -9.15 10.39 8.76
CA LEU A 28 -10.42 9.91 8.21
C LEU A 28 -11.04 10.91 7.23
N ALA A 29 -11.01 12.21 7.56
CA ALA A 29 -11.48 13.26 6.65
C ALA A 29 -10.64 13.34 5.36
N GLY A 30 -9.33 13.12 5.44
CA GLY A 30 -8.44 13.00 4.29
C GLY A 30 -8.81 11.82 3.39
N GLY A 31 -8.99 10.63 3.98
CA GLY A 31 -9.44 9.44 3.25
C GLY A 31 -10.81 9.63 2.59
N TRP A 32 -11.77 10.22 3.32
CA TRP A 32 -13.10 10.53 2.80
C TRP A 32 -13.07 11.50 1.62
N ARG A 33 -12.13 12.45 1.61
CA ARG A 33 -11.92 13.37 0.49
C ARG A 33 -11.39 12.64 -0.74
N LEU A 34 -10.41 11.72 -0.58
CA LEU A 34 -9.87 10.92 -1.67
C LEU A 34 -10.92 10.01 -2.32
N LEU A 35 -11.79 9.41 -1.49
CA LEU A 35 -12.93 8.62 -1.96
C LEU A 35 -13.90 9.46 -2.81
N ARG A 36 -14.27 10.66 -2.34
CA ARG A 36 -15.18 11.55 -3.07
C ARG A 36 -14.59 12.14 -4.35
N GLN A 37 -13.29 12.39 -4.41
CA GLN A 37 -12.63 12.96 -5.59
C GLN A 37 -12.63 12.01 -6.80
N ALA A 38 -12.64 10.70 -6.55
CA ALA A 38 -12.50 9.67 -7.57
C ALA A 38 -13.54 8.55 -7.42
N TRP A 39 -14.76 8.89 -6.99
CA TRP A 39 -15.86 7.97 -6.66
C TRP A 39 -16.14 6.90 -7.73
N TRP A 40 -16.02 7.22 -9.02
CA TRP A 40 -16.21 6.26 -10.13
C TRP A 40 -14.99 5.41 -10.45
N GLN A 41 -13.79 5.83 -10.04
CA GLN A 41 -12.54 5.14 -10.37
C GLN A 41 -12.22 4.05 -9.34
N TRP A 42 -12.64 4.22 -8.09
CA TRP A 42 -12.53 3.21 -7.03
C TRP A 42 -13.20 1.87 -7.39
N PRO A 43 -14.47 1.82 -7.83
CA PRO A 43 -15.10 0.57 -8.22
C PRO A 43 -14.46 -0.03 -9.48
N LEU A 44 -13.96 0.79 -10.42
CA LEU A 44 -13.23 0.29 -11.59
C LEU A 44 -11.92 -0.39 -11.19
N LEU A 45 -11.20 0.18 -10.22
CA LEU A 45 -9.97 -0.39 -9.69
C LEU A 45 -10.24 -1.70 -8.92
N VAL A 46 -11.28 -1.73 -8.10
CA VAL A 46 -11.70 -2.96 -7.41
C VAL A 46 -12.13 -4.02 -8.42
N LEU A 47 -12.88 -3.66 -9.46
CA LEU A 47 -13.30 -4.57 -10.51
C LEU A 47 -12.09 -5.16 -11.25
N LEU A 48 -11.10 -4.34 -11.59
CA LEU A 48 -9.85 -4.80 -12.20
C LEU A 48 -9.11 -5.78 -11.28
N ALA A 49 -8.99 -5.46 -10.00
CA ALA A 49 -8.36 -6.33 -9.00
C ALA A 49 -9.09 -7.69 -8.88
N LEU A 50 -10.42 -7.68 -8.88
CA LEU A 50 -11.25 -8.89 -8.86
C LEU A 50 -11.09 -9.70 -10.14
N MET A 51 -11.00 -9.05 -11.30
CA MET A 51 -10.76 -9.73 -12.58
C MET A 51 -9.41 -10.46 -12.57
N VAL A 52 -8.35 -9.78 -12.13
CA VAL A 52 -7.01 -10.36 -12.01
C VAL A 52 -7.02 -11.52 -11.01
N HIS A 53 -7.64 -11.33 -9.85
CA HIS A 53 -7.76 -12.38 -8.84
C HIS A 53 -8.51 -13.62 -9.37
N GLY A 54 -9.66 -13.42 -10.03
CA GLY A 54 -10.44 -14.50 -10.64
C GLY A 54 -9.65 -15.27 -11.71
N LEU A 55 -8.84 -14.57 -12.52
CA LEU A 55 -7.96 -15.22 -13.49
C LEU A 55 -6.91 -16.10 -12.80
N ILE A 56 -6.34 -15.65 -11.69
CA ILE A 56 -5.34 -16.39 -10.91
C ILE A 56 -5.92 -17.67 -10.31
N LEU A 57 -7.18 -17.65 -9.85
CA LEU A 57 -7.85 -18.83 -9.29
C LEU A 57 -8.04 -19.97 -10.30
N ASN A 58 -8.04 -19.66 -11.61
CA ASN A 58 -8.09 -20.68 -12.65
C ASN A 58 -6.76 -21.44 -12.82
N LEU A 59 -5.66 -21.01 -12.17
CA LEU A 59 -4.39 -21.73 -12.17
C LEU A 59 -4.36 -22.77 -11.04
N PRO A 60 -4.35 -24.08 -11.33
CA PRO A 60 -4.48 -25.13 -10.32
C PRO A 60 -3.26 -25.30 -9.40
N VAL A 61 -2.07 -24.82 -9.80
CA VAL A 61 -0.81 -25.08 -9.06
C VAL A 61 -0.09 -23.80 -8.61
N ALA A 62 -0.15 -22.72 -9.40
CA ALA A 62 0.56 -21.47 -9.10
C ALA A 62 -0.27 -20.45 -8.30
N SER A 63 -1.56 -20.73 -8.05
CA SER A 63 -2.49 -19.76 -7.48
C SER A 63 -2.05 -19.22 -6.12
N GLY A 64 -1.56 -20.06 -5.21
CA GLY A 64 -1.15 -19.66 -3.85
C GLY A 64 0.02 -18.68 -3.80
N LEU A 65 1.06 -18.90 -4.61
CA LEU A 65 2.20 -17.97 -4.70
C LEU A 65 1.80 -16.66 -5.40
N LEU A 66 0.99 -16.76 -6.46
CA LEU A 66 0.49 -15.60 -7.18
C LEU A 66 -0.41 -14.73 -6.30
N THR A 67 -1.29 -15.30 -5.46
CA THR A 67 -2.11 -14.51 -4.53
C THR A 67 -1.28 -13.85 -3.44
N MET A 68 -0.21 -14.52 -2.96
CA MET A 68 0.72 -13.91 -2.02
C MET A 68 1.42 -12.67 -2.60
N LEU A 69 1.76 -12.71 -3.90
CA LEU A 69 2.34 -11.56 -4.59
C LEU A 69 1.29 -10.53 -5.03
N LEU A 70 0.06 -10.96 -5.27
CA LEU A 70 -1.05 -10.10 -5.69
C LEU A 70 -1.39 -9.07 -4.62
N MET A 71 -1.39 -9.43 -3.33
CA MET A 71 -1.71 -8.51 -2.23
C MET A 71 -0.79 -7.29 -2.14
N PRO A 72 0.56 -7.43 -2.10
CA PRO A 72 1.45 -6.29 -2.08
C PRO A 72 1.41 -5.49 -3.39
N VAL A 73 1.23 -6.16 -4.54
CA VAL A 73 1.10 -5.48 -5.85
C VAL A 73 -0.18 -4.65 -5.92
N LEU A 74 -1.32 -5.21 -5.52
CA LEU A 74 -2.58 -4.49 -5.43
C LEU A 74 -2.45 -3.34 -4.43
N GLY A 75 -1.90 -3.58 -3.24
CA GLY A 75 -1.67 -2.55 -2.23
C GLY A 75 -0.82 -1.39 -2.75
N ALA A 76 0.27 -1.68 -3.46
CA ALA A 76 1.11 -0.67 -4.11
C ALA A 76 0.33 0.08 -5.21
N GLY A 77 -0.48 -0.62 -6.02
CA GLY A 77 -1.33 0.00 -7.04
C GLY A 77 -2.39 0.93 -6.47
N PHE A 78 -3.08 0.52 -5.39
CA PHE A 78 -4.02 1.36 -4.65
C PHE A 78 -3.33 2.60 -4.05
N GLY A 79 -2.12 2.44 -3.50
CA GLY A 79 -1.32 3.55 -2.98
C GLY A 79 -0.90 4.54 -4.07
N ALA A 80 -0.42 4.05 -5.21
CA ALA A 80 -0.05 4.88 -6.36
C ALA A 80 -1.26 5.62 -6.95
N PHE A 81 -2.43 4.97 -7.00
CA PHE A 81 -3.67 5.59 -7.42
C PHE A 81 -4.10 6.71 -6.45
N ALA A 82 -4.06 6.47 -5.14
CA ALA A 82 -4.40 7.48 -4.13
C ALA A 82 -3.47 8.71 -4.22
N GLN A 83 -2.16 8.50 -4.44
CA GLN A 83 -1.21 9.58 -4.66
C GLN A 83 -1.48 10.36 -5.95
N GLY A 84 -1.83 9.69 -7.04
CA GLY A 84 -2.22 10.34 -8.29
C GLY A 84 -3.45 11.22 -8.14
N VAL A 85 -4.50 10.71 -7.47
CA VAL A 85 -5.72 11.48 -7.17
C VAL A 85 -5.41 12.72 -6.34
N GLU A 86 -4.54 12.60 -5.33
CA GLU A 86 -4.14 13.73 -4.49
C GLU A 86 -3.35 14.80 -5.26
N GLN A 87 -2.55 14.40 -6.25
CA GLN A 87 -1.78 15.30 -7.13
C GLN A 87 -2.61 15.87 -8.29
N GLY A 88 -3.89 15.48 -8.43
CA GLY A 88 -4.78 15.93 -9.50
C GLY A 88 -4.65 15.16 -10.81
N ASP A 89 -3.81 14.13 -10.88
CA ASP A 89 -3.69 13.23 -12.03
C ASP A 89 -4.58 11.99 -11.84
N ARG A 90 -5.74 12.00 -12.50
CA ARG A 90 -6.74 10.92 -12.43
C ARG A 90 -6.48 9.79 -13.43
N ARG A 91 -5.30 9.70 -14.04
CA ARG A 91 -5.03 8.67 -15.05
C ARG A 91 -4.86 7.29 -14.43
N LEU A 92 -5.73 6.36 -14.84
CA LEU A 92 -5.61 4.92 -14.56
C LEU A 92 -4.29 4.32 -15.07
N SER A 93 -3.57 5.01 -15.97
CA SER A 93 -2.24 4.65 -16.44
C SER A 93 -1.21 4.55 -15.31
N LEU A 94 -1.39 5.30 -14.21
CA LEU A 94 -0.50 5.31 -13.05
C LEU A 94 -0.49 3.97 -12.28
N LEU A 95 -1.57 3.18 -12.36
CA LEU A 95 -1.63 1.82 -11.77
C LEU A 95 -0.64 0.86 -12.42
N PHE A 96 -0.36 1.05 -13.71
CA PHE A 96 0.63 0.27 -14.44
C PHE A 96 2.02 0.91 -14.40
N ASP A 97 2.16 2.12 -13.86
CA ASP A 97 3.44 2.80 -13.74
C ASP A 97 4.33 2.12 -12.68
N GLY A 98 3.73 1.47 -11.66
CA GLY A 98 4.42 0.57 -10.74
C GLY A 98 4.96 -0.71 -11.40
N PHE A 99 4.30 -1.22 -12.44
CA PHE A 99 4.83 -2.30 -13.29
C PHE A 99 5.88 -1.80 -14.28
N ARG A 100 5.85 -0.50 -14.62
CA ARG A 100 6.73 0.12 -15.62
C ARG A 100 8.02 0.69 -15.01
N LYS A 101 8.02 1.10 -13.74
CA LYS A 101 9.20 1.61 -13.04
C LYS A 101 10.03 0.46 -12.45
N ARG A 102 10.87 -0.11 -13.33
CA ARG A 102 12.14 -0.81 -13.06
C ARG A 102 12.14 -1.88 -11.94
N PRO A 103 12.07 -3.18 -12.27
CA PRO A 103 12.71 -4.21 -11.45
C PRO A 103 14.23 -4.09 -11.67
N GLY A 104 14.91 -3.23 -10.91
CA GLY A 104 16.37 -3.10 -10.96
C GLY A 104 16.90 -1.72 -10.62
N SER A 105 17.06 -1.47 -9.32
CA SER A 105 18.16 -0.69 -8.73
C SER A 105 18.36 -1.12 -7.30
#